data_AF-A0A951ZID1-F1
#
_entry.id   AF-A0A951ZID1-F1
#
_cell.length_a   1.000
_cell.length_b   1.000
_cell.length_c   1.000
_cell.angle_alpha   90.00
_cell.angle_beta   90.00
_cell.angle_gamma   90.00
#
_symmetry.space_group_name_H-M   'P 1'
#
loop_
_entity.id
_entity.type
_entity.pdbx_description
1 polymer ?
#
loop_
_entity_poly.entity_id
_entity_poly.type
_entity_poly.pdbx_seq_one_letter_code
_entity_poly.pdbx_strand_id
1 'polypeptide(L)'
;MTTAARHRRGRSTAQRLDPYAEVTARITAALEAGTVPWRHPWRARGHRNAISNRPYRGINLLLLGLLALQQGYTDPRWLTYRQAASLGGHVRR
;
A
#
# COMPACT_ATOMS: atom_id res chain seq x y z
N MET A 1 9.81 -0.67 -56.57
CA MET A 1 10.30 -1.40 -55.38
C MET A 1 9.94 -0.56 -54.15
N THR A 2 8.80 -0.86 -53.51
CA THR A 2 8.24 -0.06 -52.41
C THR A 2 8.55 -0.76 -51.09
N THR A 3 9.48 -0.20 -50.31
CA THR A 3 9.81 -0.70 -48.97
C THR A 3 8.79 -0.19 -47.96
N ALA A 4 8.11 -1.13 -47.31
CA ALA A 4 7.05 -0.90 -46.35
C ALA A 4 7.53 -0.12 -45.11
N ALA A 5 6.77 0.91 -44.75
CA ALA A 5 6.96 1.67 -43.53
C ALA A 5 6.77 0.77 -42.29
N ARG A 6 7.80 0.73 -41.45
CA ARG A 6 7.83 -0.04 -40.21
C ARG A 6 6.82 0.55 -39.22
N HIS A 7 5.67 -0.10 -39.08
CA HIS A 7 4.72 0.20 -38.00
C HIS A 7 5.42 0.04 -36.64
N ARG A 8 5.72 1.16 -35.98
CA ARG A 8 5.96 1.18 -34.53
C ARG A 8 4.64 0.81 -33.86
N ARG A 9 4.48 -0.45 -33.45
CA ARG A 9 3.40 -0.82 -32.52
C ARG A 9 3.62 -0.03 -31.24
N GLY A 10 2.78 0.98 -31.00
CA GLY A 10 2.66 1.60 -29.70
C GLY A 10 2.31 0.50 -28.71
N ARG A 11 3.17 0.30 -27.70
CA ARG A 11 2.90 -0.62 -26.59
C ARG A 11 1.61 -0.13 -25.93
N SER A 12 0.55 -0.92 -26.02
CA SER A 12 -0.70 -0.67 -25.30
C SER A 12 -0.37 -0.49 -23.82
N THR A 13 -0.61 0.72 -23.31
CA THR A 13 -0.66 1.02 -21.90
C THR A 13 -1.84 0.25 -21.32
N ALA A 14 -1.65 -1.03 -21.00
CA ALA A 14 -2.42 -1.66 -19.95
C ALA A 14 -2.40 -0.67 -18.77
N GLN A 15 -3.58 -0.17 -18.40
CA GLN A 15 -3.77 0.94 -17.47
C GLN A 15 -2.81 0.79 -16.29
N ARG A 16 -1.81 1.68 -16.18
CA ARG A 16 -0.99 1.74 -14.97
C ARG A 16 -1.93 2.22 -13.88
N LEU A 17 -2.20 1.36 -12.90
CA LEU A 17 -2.87 1.74 -11.67
C LEU A 17 -2.19 3.01 -11.13
N ASP A 18 -2.96 4.09 -11.01
CA ASP A 18 -2.48 5.32 -10.39
C ASP A 18 -2.51 5.14 -8.86
N PRO A 19 -1.34 5.05 -8.20
CA PRO A 19 -1.29 4.85 -6.76
C PRO A 19 -1.99 5.97 -5.98
N TYR A 20 -2.03 7.19 -6.52
CA TYR A 20 -2.70 8.31 -5.85
C TYR A 20 -4.21 8.17 -5.90
N ALA A 21 -4.76 7.77 -7.05
CA ALA A 21 -6.19 7.49 -7.18
C ALA A 21 -6.62 6.35 -6.23
N GLU A 22 -5.83 5.29 -6.13
CA GLU A 22 -6.12 4.16 -5.23
C GLU A 22 -6.12 4.60 -3.75
N VAL A 23 -5.10 5.34 -3.33
CA VAL A 23 -5.02 5.87 -1.95
C VAL A 23 -6.19 6.79 -1.66
N THR A 24 -6.57 7.65 -2.61
CA THR A 24 -7.70 8.57 -2.48
C THR A 24 -9.00 7.79 -2.31
N ALA A 25 -9.26 6.79 -3.16
CA ALA A 25 -10.46 5.96 -3.09
C ALA A 25 -10.58 5.24 -1.74
N ARG A 26 -9.47 4.71 -1.20
CA ARG A 26 -9.46 4.07 0.13
C ARG A 26 -9.80 5.04 1.26
N ILE A 27 -9.31 6.28 1.18
CA ILE A 27 -9.60 7.32 2.19
C ILE A 27 -11.06 7.75 2.09
N THR A 28 -11.58 7.97 0.88
CA THR A 28 -12.98 8.29 0.66
C THR A 28 -13.89 7.21 1.22
N ALA A 29 -13.62 5.93 0.93
CA ALA A 29 -14.39 4.81 1.45
C ALA A 29 -14.35 4.73 2.99
N ALA A 30 -13.20 5.01 3.61
CA ALA A 30 -13.10 5.05 5.06
C ALA A 30 -13.95 6.18 5.67
N LEU A 31 -13.97 7.35 5.03
CA LEU A 31 -14.79 8.49 5.45
C LEU A 31 -16.28 8.20 5.30
N GLU A 32 -16.70 7.57 4.19
CA GLU A 32 -18.07 7.12 3.95
C GLU A 32 -18.53 6.09 5.00
N ALA A 33 -17.61 5.23 5.46
CA ALA A 33 -17.85 4.30 6.56
C ALA A 33 -17.84 4.97 7.95
N GLY A 34 -17.79 6.30 8.03
CA GLY A 34 -17.82 7.08 9.28
C GLY A 34 -16.48 7.10 10.03
N THR A 35 -15.40 6.57 9.43
CA THR A 35 -14.08 6.58 10.05
C THR A 35 -13.28 7.78 9.55
N VAL A 36 -12.91 8.69 10.46
CA VAL A 36 -12.03 9.82 10.14
C VAL A 36 -10.57 9.40 10.35
N PRO A 37 -9.79 9.09 9.29
CA PRO A 37 -8.51 8.40 9.45
C PRO A 37 -7.50 9.22 10.28
N TRP A 38 -7.39 10.52 10.06
CA TRP A 38 -6.43 11.35 10.82
C TRP A 38 -6.82 11.60 12.28
N ARG A 39 -8.06 11.29 12.70
CA ARG A 39 -8.50 11.41 14.09
C ARG A 39 -8.46 10.09 14.87
N HIS A 40 -8.31 8.96 14.18
CA HIS A 40 -8.32 7.65 14.83
C HIS A 40 -7.10 7.51 15.74
N PRO A 41 -7.22 6.99 16.98
CA PRO A 41 -6.10 6.71 17.85
C PRO A 41 -5.36 5.48 17.31
N TRP A 42 -4.59 5.68 16.25
CA TRP A 42 -3.65 4.69 15.73
C TRP A 42 -2.79 4.25 16.91
N ARG A 43 -2.97 2.98 17.33
CA ARG A 43 -2.49 2.42 18.60
C ARG A 43 -1.14 3.02 18.99
N ALA A 44 -1.00 3.43 20.25
CA ALA A 44 0.09 4.26 20.82
C ALA A 44 1.55 3.93 20.42
N ARG A 45 1.80 2.75 19.86
CA ARG A 45 3.05 2.38 19.17
C ARG A 45 2.80 2.48 17.67
N GLY A 46 2.95 3.67 17.09
CA GLY A 46 2.69 3.93 15.67
C GLY A 46 3.29 2.86 14.73
N HIS A 47 2.64 2.66 13.58
CA HIS A 47 3.06 1.65 12.61
C HIS A 47 4.53 1.82 12.22
N ARG A 48 5.27 0.71 12.19
CA ARG A 48 6.71 0.72 11.97
C ARG A 48 7.18 -0.47 11.16
N ASN A 49 8.34 -0.34 10.54
CA ASN A 49 8.97 -1.48 9.89
C ASN A 49 9.52 -2.46 10.95
N ALA A 50 9.26 -3.76 10.78
CA ALA A 50 9.63 -4.75 11.80
C ALA A 50 11.14 -4.98 11.95
N ILE A 51 11.92 -4.77 10.89
CA ILE A 51 13.38 -4.97 10.89
C ILE A 51 14.08 -3.73 11.43
N SER A 52 13.88 -2.58 10.78
CA SER A 52 14.58 -1.35 11.14
C SER A 52 14.00 -0.64 12.38
N ASN A 53 12.83 -1.09 12.85
CA ASN A 53 12.05 -0.47 13.92
C ASN A 53 11.69 1.02 13.67
N ARG A 54 11.89 1.53 12.45
CA ARG A 54 11.61 2.92 12.09
C ARG A 54 10.10 3.13 11.91
N PRO A 55 9.52 4.17 12.55
CA PRO A 55 8.11 4.50 12.35
C PRO A 55 7.85 5.02 10.94
N TYR A 56 6.73 4.62 10.36
CA TYR A 56 6.24 5.21 9.11
C TYR A 56 5.77 6.64 9.36
N ARG A 57 5.84 7.47 8.32
CA ARG A 57 5.48 8.89 8.36
C ARG A 57 4.47 9.23 7.27
N GLY A 58 3.71 10.31 7.48
CA GLY A 58 2.74 10.82 6.52
C GLY A 58 1.67 9.79 6.17
N ILE A 59 1.34 9.70 4.88
CA ILE A 59 0.22 8.89 4.36
C ILE A 59 0.34 7.39 4.70
N ASN A 60 1.57 6.87 4.82
CA ASN A 60 1.79 5.47 5.15
C ASN A 60 1.27 5.11 6.54
N LEU A 61 1.28 6.05 7.50
CA LEU A 61 0.73 5.81 8.82
C LEU A 61 -0.79 5.59 8.75
N LEU A 62 -1.48 6.42 7.95
CA LEU A 62 -2.92 6.34 7.75
C LEU A 62 -3.31 5.07 7.00
N LEU A 63 -2.62 4.75 5.90
CA LEU A 63 -2.91 3.58 5.09
C LEU A 63 -2.73 2.27 5.86
N LEU A 64 -1.62 2.15 6.60
CA LEU A 64 -1.35 0.97 7.41
C LEU A 64 -2.33 0.87 8.60
N GLY A 65 -2.72 2.01 9.17
CA GLY A 65 -3.75 2.05 10.22
C GLY A 65 -5.11 1.60 9.73
N LEU A 66 -5.57 2.11 8.58
CA LEU A 66 -6.82 1.70 7.96
C LEU A 66 -6.81 0.21 7.64
N LEU A 67 -5.72 -0.30 7.06
CA LEU A 67 -5.59 -1.72 6.75
C LEU A 67 -5.60 -2.58 8.03
N ALA A 68 -4.91 -2.17 9.09
CA ALA A 68 -4.93 -2.87 10.36
C ALA A 68 -6.33 -2.91 10.99
N LEU A 69 -7.07 -1.79 10.91
CA LEU A 69 -8.45 -1.73 11.40
C LEU A 69 -9.37 -2.65 10.60
N GLN A 70 -9.30 -2.60 9.26
CA GLN A 70 -10.13 -3.40 8.36
C GLN A 70 -9.88 -4.90 8.51
N GLN A 71 -8.62 -5.31 8.71
CA GLN A 71 -8.22 -6.72 8.81
C GLN A 71 -8.12 -7.22 10.27
N GLY A 72 -8.37 -6.35 11.26
CA GLY A 72 -8.26 -6.71 12.67
C GLY A 72 -6.83 -6.98 13.16
N TYR A 73 -5.81 -6.46 12.47
CA TYR A 73 -4.42 -6.68 12.87
C TYR A 73 -4.07 -5.87 14.13
N THR A 74 -3.48 -6.56 15.12
CA THR A 74 -3.12 -5.97 16.40
C THR A 74 -1.65 -5.57 16.49
N ASP A 75 -0.76 -6.24 15.76
CA ASP A 75 0.67 -5.95 15.71
C ASP A 75 0.93 -4.77 14.74
N PRO A 76 1.54 -3.66 15.21
CA PRO A 76 1.83 -2.49 14.37
C PRO A 76 3.08 -2.65 13.48
N ARG A 77 3.75 -3.82 13.51
CA ARG A 77 4.96 -4.08 12.72
C ARG A 77 4.60 -4.59 11.33
N TRP A 78 5.20 -3.98 10.32
CA TRP A 78 5.01 -4.35 8.92
C TRP A 78 6.31 -4.79 8.27
N LEU A 79 6.18 -5.74 7.34
CA LEU A 79 7.27 -6.31 6.56
C LEU A 79 6.87 -6.32 5.08
N THR A 80 7.86 -6.13 4.21
CA THR A 80 7.68 -6.48 2.80
C THR A 80 7.88 -7.99 2.62
N TYR A 81 7.37 -8.53 1.51
CA TYR A 81 7.55 -9.95 1.18
C TYR A 81 9.03 -10.37 1.20
N ARG A 82 9.90 -9.56 0.59
CA ARG A 82 11.35 -9.83 0.56
C ARG A 82 11.96 -9.80 1.95
N GLN A 83 11.54 -8.87 2.80
CA GLN A 83 12.02 -8.80 4.19
C GLN A 83 11.60 -10.03 5.00
N ALA A 84 10.35 -10.51 4.84
CA ALA A 84 9.90 -11.74 5.48
C ALA A 84 10.73 -12.95 5.01
N ALA A 85 10.94 -13.09 3.70
CA ALA A 85 11.76 -14.16 3.13
C ALA A 85 13.21 -14.12 3.62
N SER A 86 13.82 -12.94 3.72
CA SER A 86 15.19 -12.78 4.26
C SER A 86 15.31 -13.18 5.74
N LEU A 87 14.21 -13.17 6.49
CA LEU A 87 14.16 -13.64 7.88
C LEU A 87 13.80 -15.14 7.98
N GLY A 88 13.72 -15.86 6.85
CA GLY A 88 13.26 -17.25 6.79
C GLY A 88 11.74 -17.42 7.00
N GLY A 89 10.99 -16.32 6.98
CA GLY A 89 9.54 -16.33 7.11
C GLY A 89 8.81 -16.45 5.77
N HIS A 90 7.58 -16.96 5.81
CA HIS A 90 6.70 -17.09 4.65
C HIS A 90 5.40 -16.32 4.85
N VAL A 91 4.98 -15.57 3.82
CA VAL A 91 3.67 -14.91 3.80
C VAL A 91 2.61 -15.97 3.53
N ARG A 92 1.59 -16.03 4.40
CA ARG A 92 0.46 -16.95 4.27
C ARG A 92 -0.31 -16.63 2.97
N ARG A 93 -0.65 -17.67 2.21
CA ARG A 93 -1.52 -17.55 1.02
C ARG A 93 -2.98 -17.38 1.42
#